data_AF-A0A2A8BYA6-F1
#
_entry.id   AF-A0A2A8BYA6-F1
#
_cell.length_a   1.000
_cell.length_b   1.000
_cell.length_c   1.000
_cell.angle_alpha   90.00
_cell.angle_beta   90.00
_cell.angle_gamma   90.00
#
_symmetry.space_group_name_H-M   'P 1'
#
loop_
_entity.id
_entity.type
_entity.pdbx_description
1 polymer ?
#
loop_
_entity_poly.entity_id
_entity_poly.type
_entity_poly.pdbx_seq_one_letter_code
_entity_poly.pdbx_strand_id
1 'polypeptide(L)'
;MGTVNVDLKASERRLEAKYPLDTEAGVMKLLTNYHKVHEARYYTGDFGACDMLLDLEVSMSKLELDELQKQVIALHFYKDLTQAEVANRIGNTQQGVSYVVQTVVKQLAKYMQEGNEAA
;
A
#
# COMPACT_ATOMS: atom_id res chain seq x y z
N MET A 1 10.22 -33.74 -8.82
CA MET A 1 9.66 -32.45 -8.37
C MET A 1 10.84 -31.50 -8.25
N GLY A 2 11.00 -30.59 -9.20
CA GLY A 2 12.17 -29.71 -9.27
C GLY A 2 12.12 -28.72 -8.11
N THR A 3 13.14 -28.73 -7.26
CA THR A 3 13.39 -27.69 -6.26
C THR A 3 13.76 -26.41 -7.00
N VAL A 4 12.76 -25.57 -7.23
CA VAL A 4 13.02 -24.17 -7.55
C VAL A 4 13.60 -23.54 -6.28
N ASN A 5 14.92 -23.38 -6.25
CA ASN A 5 15.58 -22.52 -5.27
C ASN A 5 15.16 -21.07 -5.61
N VAL A 6 13.98 -20.68 -5.13
CA VAL A 6 13.52 -19.30 -5.21
C VAL A 6 14.44 -18.50 -4.29
N ASP A 7 15.29 -17.67 -4.88
CA ASP A 7 16.15 -16.75 -4.14
C ASP A 7 15.25 -15.67 -3.53
N LEU A 8 14.88 -15.90 -2.28
CA LEU A 8 13.95 -15.05 -1.51
C LEU A 8 14.50 -13.62 -1.40
N LYS A 9 15.80 -13.48 -1.13
CA LYS A 9 16.47 -12.17 -1.00
C LYS A 9 16.58 -11.41 -2.32
N ALA A 10 16.65 -12.09 -3.46
CA ALA A 10 16.62 -11.44 -4.77
C ALA A 10 15.22 -10.94 -5.12
N SER A 11 14.18 -11.64 -4.67
CA SER A 11 12.78 -11.26 -4.90
C SER A 11 12.39 -10.07 -4.03
N GLU A 12 12.79 -10.09 -2.76
CA GLU A 12 12.70 -8.98 -1.80
C GLU A 12 13.36 -7.70 -2.33
N ARG A 13 14.64 -7.77 -2.72
CA ARG A 13 15.35 -6.61 -3.31
C ARG A 13 14.68 -6.05 -4.57
N ARG A 14 14.05 -6.90 -5.39
CA ARG A 14 13.32 -6.46 -6.58
C ARG A 14 12.04 -5.73 -6.21
N LEU A 15 11.34 -6.19 -5.17
CA LEU A 15 10.14 -5.54 -4.66
C LEU A 15 10.50 -4.19 -4.03
N GLU A 16 11.53 -4.12 -3.18
CA GLU A 16 12.01 -2.88 -2.56
C GLU A 16 12.41 -1.85 -3.63
N ALA A 17 13.17 -2.27 -4.64
CA ALA A 17 13.55 -1.40 -5.75
C ALA A 17 12.34 -0.94 -6.59
N LYS A 18 11.27 -1.76 -6.65
CA LYS A 18 10.06 -1.45 -7.44
C LYS A 18 9.09 -0.55 -6.68
N TYR A 19 9.07 -0.66 -5.34
CA TYR A 19 8.17 0.04 -4.43
C TYR A 19 8.99 0.67 -3.27
N PRO A 20 9.66 1.81 -3.52
CA PRO A 20 10.43 2.49 -2.48
C PRO A 20 9.49 3.12 -1.45
N LEU A 21 9.34 2.47 -0.29
CA LEU A 21 8.39 2.86 0.77
C LEU A 21 8.77 4.15 1.49
N ASP A 22 10.02 4.61 1.33
CA ASP A 22 10.51 5.89 1.84
C ASP A 22 9.95 7.11 1.08
N THR A 23 9.19 6.88 0.00
CA THR A 23 8.67 7.96 -0.86
C THR A 23 7.16 7.88 -1.04
N GLU A 24 6.50 9.04 -1.07
CA GLU A 24 5.07 9.16 -1.35
C GLU A 24 4.68 8.43 -2.65
N ALA A 25 5.51 8.55 -3.68
CA ALA A 25 5.30 7.91 -4.97
C ALA A 25 5.39 6.38 -4.89
N GLY A 26 6.31 5.83 -4.09
CA GLY A 26 6.44 4.40 -3.90
C GLY A 26 5.30 3.80 -3.08
N VAL A 27 4.86 4.48 -2.02
CA VAL A 27 3.67 4.09 -1.23
C VAL A 27 2.42 4.12 -2.09
N MET A 28 2.21 5.17 -2.89
CA MET A 28 1.08 5.24 -3.82
C MET A 28 1.11 4.10 -4.83
N LYS A 29 2.30 3.77 -5.35
CA LYS A 29 2.48 2.69 -6.31
C LYS A 29 2.24 1.31 -5.68
N LEU A 30 2.62 1.12 -4.41
CA LEU A 30 2.31 -0.09 -3.65
C LEU A 30 0.80 -0.23 -3.49
N LEU A 31 0.13 0.82 -2.98
CA LEU A 31 -1.31 0.84 -2.76
C LEU A 31 -2.10 0.58 -4.06
N THR A 32 -1.70 1.22 -5.17
CA THR A 32 -2.34 1.00 -6.48
C THR A 32 -2.14 -0.43 -7.01
N ASN A 33 -1.04 -1.08 -6.65
CA ASN A 33 -0.76 -2.46 -7.05
C ASN A 33 -1.00 -3.46 -5.90
N TYR A 34 -1.78 -3.08 -4.88
CA TYR A 34 -2.00 -3.88 -3.69
C TYR A 34 -2.44 -5.31 -4.04
N HIS A 35 -3.40 -5.44 -4.96
CA HIS A 35 -3.88 -6.75 -5.43
C HIS A 35 -2.78 -7.59 -6.11
N LYS A 36 -1.88 -6.97 -6.88
CA LYS A 36 -0.78 -7.70 -7.54
C LYS A 36 0.28 -8.18 -6.55
N VAL A 37 0.57 -7.39 -5.51
CA VAL A 37 1.50 -7.78 -4.45
C VAL A 37 0.89 -8.89 -3.60
N HIS A 38 -0.42 -8.80 -3.32
CA HIS A 38 -1.17 -9.85 -2.67
C HIS A 38 -1.17 -11.15 -3.50
N GLU A 39 -1.39 -11.07 -4.82
CA GLU A 39 -1.26 -12.23 -5.71
C GLU A 39 0.15 -12.82 -5.70
N ALA A 40 1.20 -11.99 -5.74
CA ALA A 40 2.59 -12.46 -5.66
C ALA A 40 2.87 -13.21 -4.34
N ARG A 41 2.30 -12.76 -3.22
CA ARG A 41 2.35 -13.50 -1.96
C ARG A 41 1.71 -14.89 -2.09
N TYR A 42 0.52 -14.99 -2.68
CA TYR A 42 -0.23 -16.26 -2.76
C TYR A 42 0.36 -17.25 -3.77
N TYR A 43 0.75 -16.80 -4.96
CA TYR A 43 1.17 -17.70 -6.04
C TYR A 43 2.65 -18.05 -5.99
N THR A 44 3.50 -17.09 -5.62
CA THR A 44 4.96 -17.28 -5.60
C THR A 44 5.52 -17.53 -4.20
N GLY A 45 4.71 -17.39 -3.15
CA GLY A 45 5.18 -17.53 -1.77
C GLY A 45 6.25 -16.49 -1.41
N ASP A 46 6.17 -15.31 -2.04
CA ASP A 46 7.19 -14.27 -1.88
C ASP A 46 7.06 -13.64 -0.49
N PHE A 47 8.02 -13.96 0.39
CA PHE A 47 8.06 -13.42 1.75
C PHE A 47 8.32 -11.92 1.77
N GLY A 48 8.99 -11.34 0.76
CA GLY A 48 9.15 -9.88 0.65
C GLY A 48 7.80 -9.18 0.39
N ALA A 49 6.90 -9.83 -0.37
CA ALA A 49 5.54 -9.32 -0.54
C ALA A 49 4.72 -9.43 0.76
N CYS A 50 4.94 -10.46 1.58
CA CYS A 50 4.33 -10.55 2.91
C CYS A 50 4.75 -9.38 3.80
N ASP A 51 6.05 -9.07 3.85
CA ASP A 51 6.61 -8.05 4.73
C ASP A 51 6.06 -6.66 4.37
N MET A 52 6.08 -6.30 3.08
CA MET A 52 5.49 -5.04 2.61
C MET A 52 4.01 -4.88 2.94
N LEU A 53 3.24 -5.97 2.85
CA LEU A 53 1.82 -5.94 3.19
C LEU A 53 1.61 -5.80 4.70
N LEU A 54 2.44 -6.47 5.51
CA LEU A 54 2.43 -6.34 6.97
C LEU A 54 2.81 -4.92 7.40
N ASP A 55 3.85 -4.35 6.83
CA ASP A 55 4.28 -2.98 7.13
C ASP A 55 3.19 -1.97 6.79
N LEU A 56 2.52 -2.16 5.65
CA LEU A 56 1.40 -1.31 5.25
C LEU A 56 0.22 -1.44 6.22
N GLU A 57 -0.13 -2.66 6.63
CA GLU A 57 -1.21 -2.91 7.58
C GLU A 57 -0.91 -2.34 8.97
N VAL A 58 0.31 -2.55 9.48
CA VAL A 58 0.77 -1.98 10.75
C VAL A 58 0.78 -0.46 10.67
N SER A 59 1.30 0.12 9.59
CA SER A 59 1.32 1.58 9.40
C SER A 59 -0.10 2.15 9.37
N MET A 60 -1.01 1.55 8.61
CA MET A 60 -2.42 1.94 8.57
C MET A 60 -3.12 1.81 9.92
N SER A 61 -2.77 0.79 10.72
CA SER A 61 -3.35 0.58 12.06
C SER A 61 -2.87 1.62 13.08
N LYS A 62 -1.63 2.08 12.95
CA LYS A 62 -1.01 3.06 13.86
C LYS A 62 -1.33 4.50 13.46
N LEU A 63 -1.64 4.74 12.19
CA LEU A 63 -2.13 6.03 11.74
C LEU A 63 -3.53 6.26 12.29
N GLU A 64 -3.70 7.33 13.05
CA GLU A 64 -4.99 7.80 13.53
C GLU A 64 -5.77 8.45 12.37
N LEU A 65 -6.20 7.62 11.42
CA LEU A 65 -7.02 8.04 10.29
C LEU A 65 -8.45 8.30 10.74
N ASP A 66 -8.99 9.42 10.29
CA ASP A 66 -10.40 9.76 10.47
C ASP A 66 -11.30 8.74 9.74
N GLU A 67 -12.56 8.62 10.17
CA GLU A 67 -13.51 7.67 9.58
C GLU A 67 -13.69 7.90 8.07
N LEU A 68 -13.68 9.16 7.62
CA LEU A 68 -13.79 9.48 6.20
C LEU A 68 -12.55 9.02 5.43
N GLN A 69 -11.36 9.19 6.00
CA GLN A 69 -10.10 8.76 5.39
C GLN A 69 -10.04 7.23 5.26
N LYS A 70 -10.43 6.52 6.33
CA LYS A 70 -10.54 5.05 6.34
C LYS A 70 -11.52 4.56 5.28
N GLN A 71 -12.69 5.20 5.17
CA GLN A 71 -13.68 4.84 4.16
C GLN A 71 -13.18 5.07 2.74
N VAL A 72 -12.57 6.22 2.45
CA VAL A 72 -12.01 6.54 1.14
C VAL A 72 -10.98 5.49 0.73
N ILE A 73 -10.05 5.15 1.64
CA ILE A 73 -9.01 4.15 1.39
C ILE A 73 -9.61 2.77 1.19
N ALA A 74 -10.57 2.38 2.01
CA ALA A 74 -11.17 1.06 1.90
C ALA A 74 -11.96 0.90 0.59
N LEU A 75 -12.66 1.95 0.15
CA LEU A 75 -13.37 1.92 -1.12
C LEU A 75 -12.38 1.96 -2.30
N HIS A 76 -11.35 2.81 -2.26
CA HIS A 76 -10.43 2.98 -3.37
C HIS A 76 -9.48 1.79 -3.53
N PHE A 77 -8.85 1.33 -2.45
CA PHE A 77 -7.77 0.33 -2.51
C PHE A 77 -8.24 -1.10 -2.24
N TYR A 78 -9.20 -1.34 -1.35
CA TYR A 78 -9.69 -2.70 -1.09
C TYR A 78 -10.81 -3.15 -2.03
N LYS A 79 -11.60 -2.20 -2.55
CA LYS A 79 -12.69 -2.48 -3.51
C LYS A 79 -12.37 -2.06 -4.94
N ASP A 80 -11.16 -1.57 -5.18
CA ASP A 80 -10.66 -1.16 -6.50
C ASP A 80 -11.59 -0.17 -7.23
N LEU A 81 -12.32 0.66 -6.47
CA LEU A 81 -13.23 1.68 -7.01
C LEU A 81 -12.42 2.87 -7.48
N THR A 82 -12.83 3.50 -8.57
CA THR A 82 -12.21 4.76 -9.02
C THR A 82 -12.53 5.91 -8.07
N GLN A 83 -11.68 6.94 -8.01
CA GLN A 83 -11.93 8.12 -7.16
C GLN A 83 -13.29 8.79 -7.43
N ALA A 84 -13.75 8.75 -8.69
CA ALA A 84 -15.07 9.25 -9.08
C ALA A 84 -16.21 8.42 -8.49
N GLU A 85 -16.08 7.09 -8.47
CA GLU A 85 -17.07 6.20 -7.86
C GLU A 85 -17.07 6.29 -6.33
N VAL A 86 -15.89 6.43 -5.71
CA VAL A 86 -15.75 6.68 -4.27
C VAL A 86 -16.44 7.99 -3.90
N ALA A 87 -16.20 9.05 -4.68
CA ALA A 87 -16.82 10.36 -4.50
C ALA A 87 -18.35 10.27 -4.57
N ASN A 88 -18.88 9.58 -5.59
CA ASN A 88 -20.33 9.33 -5.72
C ASN A 88 -20.91 8.55 -4.54
N ARG A 89 -20.15 7.60 -3.97
CA ARG A 89 -20.62 6.75 -2.88
C ARG A 89 -20.60 7.43 -1.51
N ILE A 90 -19.63 8.29 -1.27
CA ILE A 90 -19.49 9.06 -0.02
C ILE A 90 -20.32 10.35 -0.08
N GLY A 91 -20.70 10.82 -1.27
CA GLY A 91 -21.36 12.11 -1.46
C GLY A 91 -20.38 13.29 -1.41
N ASN A 92 -19.16 13.09 -1.89
CA ASN A 92 -18.10 14.10 -1.93
C ASN A 92 -17.70 14.40 -3.40
N THR A 93 -16.82 15.37 -3.62
CA THR A 93 -16.24 15.65 -4.94
C THR A 93 -15.04 14.74 -5.21
N GLN A 94 -14.76 14.46 -6.48
CA GLN A 94 -13.59 13.67 -6.87
C GLN A 94 -12.28 14.36 -6.47
N GLN A 95 -12.22 15.69 -6.49
CA GLN A 95 -11.08 16.46 -6.00
C GLN A 95 -10.89 16.30 -4.49
N GLY A 96 -11.99 16.28 -3.71
CA GLY A 96 -11.96 16.04 -2.27
C GLY A 96 -11.41 14.64 -1.94
N VAL A 97 -11.87 13.62 -2.67
CA VAL A 97 -11.34 12.25 -2.54
C VAL A 97 -9.85 12.20 -2.90
N SER A 98 -9.43 12.86 -3.98
CA SER A 98 -8.01 12.93 -4.36
C SER A 98 -7.15 13.58 -3.28
N TYR A 99 -7.63 14.66 -2.67
CA TYR A 99 -6.92 15.33 -1.56
C TYR A 99 -6.76 14.40 -0.36
N VAL A 100 -7.85 13.72 0.03
CA VAL A 100 -7.83 12.75 1.13
C VAL A 100 -6.83 11.64 0.86
N VAL A 101 -6.84 11.05 -0.34
CA VAL A 101 -5.88 9.99 -0.71
C VAL A 101 -4.45 10.50 -0.61
N GLN A 102 -4.15 11.68 -1.16
CA GLN A 102 -2.81 12.27 -1.09
C GLN A 102 -2.36 12.54 0.35
N THR A 103 -3.24 13.07 1.20
CA THR A 103 -2.94 13.32 2.61
C THR A 103 -2.57 12.03 3.32
N VAL A 104 -3.33 10.95 3.13
CA VAL A 104 -3.02 9.69 3.80
C VAL A 104 -1.77 9.03 3.25
N VAL A 105 -1.56 9.03 1.92
CA VAL A 105 -0.33 8.52 1.31
C VAL A 105 0.89 9.24 1.86
N LYS A 106 0.81 10.55 2.04
CA LYS A 106 1.88 11.35 2.64
C LYS A 106 2.15 10.99 4.10
N GLN A 107 1.10 10.81 4.90
CA GLN A 107 1.24 10.38 6.29
C GLN A 107 1.83 8.96 6.39
N LEU A 108 1.40 8.04 5.51
CA LEU A 108 1.95 6.69 5.41
C LEU A 108 3.43 6.71 5.03
N ALA A 109 3.81 7.44 3.99
CA ALA A 109 5.20 7.55 3.56
C ALA A 109 6.09 8.11 4.66
N LYS A 110 5.62 9.15 5.36
CA LYS A 110 6.34 9.71 6.50
C LYS A 110 6.53 8.68 7.62
N TYR A 111 5.47 7.94 7.96
CA TYR A 111 5.53 6.91 9.00
C TYR A 111 6.49 5.77 8.63
N MET A 112 6.45 5.31 7.38
CA MET A 112 7.33 4.25 6.88
C MET A 112 8.80 4.72 6.84
N GLN A 113 9.06 5.97 6.44
CA GLN A 113 10.39 6.55 6.48
C GLN A 113 10.92 6.66 7.93
N GLU A 114 10.10 7.15 8.87
CA GLU A 114 10.49 7.24 10.29
C GLU A 114 10.72 5.86 10.93
N GLY A 115 9.96 4.83 10.52
CA GLY A 115 10.16 3.44 10.95
C GLY A 115 11.48 2.85 10.45
N ASN A 116 11.89 3.21 9.23
CA ASN A 116 13.15 2.77 8.62
C ASN A 116 14.38 3.47 9.25
N GLU A 117 14.24 4.71 9.72
CA GLU A 117 15.30 5.45 10.42
C GLU A 117 15.51 4.99 11.88
N ALA A 118 14.57 4.24 12.46
CA ALA A 118 14.61 3.75 13.84
C ALA A 118 15.11 2.29 14.00
N ALA A 119 15.40 1.60 12.88
CA ALA A 119 15.90 0.22 12.82
C ALA A 119 17.41 0.17 12.51
#